data_AF-A0ABD5WJU9-F1
#
_entry.id   AF-A0ABD5WJU9-F1
#
_cell.length_a   1.000
_cell.length_b   1.000
_cell.length_c   1.000
_cell.angle_alpha   90.00
_cell.angle_beta   90.00
_cell.angle_gamma   90.00
#
_symmetry.space_group_name_H-M   'P 1'
#
loop_
_entity.id
_entity.type
_entity.pdbx_description
1 polymer ?
#
loop_
_entity_poly.entity_id
_entity_poly.type
_entity_poly.pdbx_seq_one_letter_code
_entity_poly.pdbx_strand_id
1 'polypeptide(L)'
;MTDRETTENGITARYYETDDERVLEFESDRSTAAVAQNVEGYAMLKVRPSADGDELERYYGFDMALDHAAELLGVSPHDLPVPEDAEDMGM
;
A
#
# COMPACT_ATOMS: atom_id res chain seq x y z
N MET A 1 -5.53 4.45 16.46
CA MET A 1 -5.60 3.20 15.67
C MET A 1 -6.71 3.39 14.68
N THR A 2 -6.32 3.83 13.49
CA THR A 2 -7.20 3.91 12.33
C THR A 2 -6.98 2.60 11.57
N ASP A 3 -8.06 1.89 11.30
CA ASP A 3 -8.07 0.68 10.47
C ASP A 3 -9.22 0.86 9.48
N ARG A 4 -8.90 0.88 8.19
CA ARG A 4 -9.88 0.98 7.10
C ARG A 4 -9.65 -0.13 6.10
N GLU A 5 -10.74 -0.78 5.74
CA GLU A 5 -10.75 -1.86 4.76
C GLU A 5 -11.72 -1.51 3.62
N THR A 6 -11.30 -1.78 2.40
CA THR A 6 -12.16 -1.73 1.22
C THR A 6 -11.83 -2.89 0.29
N THR A 7 -12.82 -3.37 -0.45
CA THR A 7 -12.66 -4.50 -1.38
C THR A 7 -13.31 -4.17 -2.72
N GLU A 8 -12.51 -4.17 -3.77
CA GLU A 8 -12.98 -4.00 -5.16
C GLU A 8 -12.16 -4.89 -6.09
N ASN A 9 -12.72 -5.25 -7.25
CA ASN A 9 -12.03 -6.03 -8.28
C ASN A 9 -11.38 -7.36 -7.80
N GLY A 10 -11.86 -7.92 -6.69
CA GLY A 10 -11.27 -9.13 -6.08
C GLY A 10 -9.98 -8.88 -5.29
N ILE A 11 -9.72 -7.62 -4.92
CA ILE A 11 -8.57 -7.18 -4.13
C ILE A 11 -9.12 -6.53 -2.87
N THR A 12 -8.62 -6.94 -1.71
CA THR A 12 -8.88 -6.29 -0.43
C THR A 12 -7.71 -5.40 -0.09
N ALA A 13 -7.98 -4.13 0.18
CA ALA A 13 -7.01 -3.18 0.68
C ALA A 13 -7.30 -2.85 2.13
N ARG A 14 -6.27 -2.93 2.98
CA ARG A 14 -6.33 -2.60 4.39
C ARG A 14 -5.30 -1.53 4.70
N TYR A 15 -5.79 -0.38 5.15
CA TYR A 15 -4.99 0.71 5.66
C TYR A 15 -4.98 0.68 7.19
N TYR A 16 -3.80 0.76 7.77
CA TYR A 16 -3.64 0.90 9.22
C TYR A 16 -2.38 1.67 9.59
N GLU A 17 -2.40 2.23 10.79
CA GLU A 17 -1.27 2.97 11.37
C GLU A 17 -0.68 2.22 12.56
N THR A 18 0.63 2.15 12.58
CA THR A 18 1.45 1.70 13.71
C THR A 18 2.11 2.92 14.36
N ASP A 19 2.92 2.70 15.40
CA ASP A 19 3.65 3.79 16.04
C ASP A 19 4.71 4.42 15.11
N ASP A 20 5.19 3.68 14.11
CA ASP A 20 6.28 4.09 13.22
C ASP A 20 5.85 4.28 11.76
N GLU A 21 4.82 3.57 11.31
CA GLU A 21 4.44 3.47 9.89
C GLU A 21 2.94 3.58 9.65
N ARG A 22 2.58 4.22 8.55
CA ARG A 22 1.31 4.07 7.83
C ARG A 22 1.48 2.94 6.82
N VAL A 23 0.60 1.94 6.85
CA VAL A 23 0.68 0.77 5.98
C VAL A 23 -0.62 0.64 5.18
N LEU A 24 -0.48 0.52 3.87
CA LEU A 24 -1.53 0.12 2.95
C LEU A 24 -1.19 -1.26 2.38
N GLU A 25 -1.87 -2.28 2.88
CA GLU A 25 -1.72 -3.66 2.43
C GLU A 25 -2.79 -4.01 1.40
N PHE A 26 -2.42 -4.79 0.41
CA PHE A 26 -3.28 -5.34 -0.61
C PHE A 26 -3.19 -6.87 -0.62
N GLU A 27 -4.34 -7.51 -0.72
CA GLU A 27 -4.46 -8.96 -0.82
C GLU A 27 -5.40 -9.33 -1.97
N SER A 28 -4.96 -10.27 -2.80
CA SER A 28 -5.78 -10.97 -3.79
C SER A 28 -5.73 -12.47 -3.54
N ASP A 29 -6.56 -13.25 -4.25
CA ASP A 29 -6.52 -14.72 -4.19
C ASP A 29 -5.15 -15.34 -4.55
N ARG A 30 -4.23 -14.58 -5.14
CA ARG A 30 -2.97 -15.10 -5.71
C ARG A 30 -1.72 -14.56 -5.03
N SER A 31 -1.77 -13.34 -4.53
CA SER A 31 -0.59 -12.63 -4.02
C SER A 31 -1.00 -11.44 -3.15
N THR A 32 0.01 -10.92 -2.45
CA THR A 32 -0.08 -9.75 -1.59
C THR A 32 0.93 -8.70 -2.04
N ALA A 33 0.70 -7.47 -1.63
CA ALA A 33 1.66 -6.37 -1.72
C ALA A 33 1.38 -5.37 -0.60
N ALA A 34 2.36 -4.58 -0.20
CA ALA A 34 2.12 -3.48 0.73
C ALA A 34 2.94 -2.24 0.38
N VAL A 35 2.35 -1.08 0.64
CA VAL A 35 3.00 0.24 0.59
C VAL A 35 3.08 0.78 2.01
N ALA A 36 4.29 1.10 2.47
CA ALA A 36 4.53 1.62 3.81
C ALA A 36 5.23 2.98 3.78
N GLN A 37 4.75 3.90 4.60
CA GLN A 37 5.33 5.24 4.80
C GLN A 37 5.59 5.45 6.29
N ASN A 38 6.64 6.20 6.66
CA ASN A 38 6.78 6.64 8.06
C ASN A 38 5.60 7.58 8.42
N VAL A 39 5.10 7.50 9.65
CA VAL A 39 4.02 8.37 10.18
C VAL A 39 4.30 9.88 10.09
N GLU A 40 5.57 10.28 10.09
CA GLU A 40 5.97 11.68 9.91
C GLU A 40 5.77 12.19 8.47
N GLY A 41 5.47 11.31 7.51
CA GLY A 41 5.19 11.67 6.11
C GLY A 41 6.42 12.07 5.28
N TYR A 42 7.54 12.44 5.91
CA TYR A 42 8.76 12.91 5.23
C TYR A 42 9.56 11.83 4.47
N ALA A 43 9.22 10.56 4.64
CA ALA A 43 9.97 9.45 4.07
C ALA A 43 9.37 8.96 2.74
N MET A 44 10.24 8.47 1.84
CA MET A 44 9.83 7.73 0.66
C MET A 44 8.94 6.53 1.04
N LEU A 45 8.00 6.22 0.14
CA LEU A 45 7.11 5.07 0.23
C LEU A 45 7.89 3.80 -0.09
N LYS A 46 7.76 2.78 0.76
CA LYS A 46 8.39 1.47 0.60
C LYS A 46 7.37 0.49 0.03
N VAL A 47 7.72 -0.19 -1.04
CA VAL A 47 6.93 -1.33 -1.54
C VAL A 47 7.50 -2.62 -0.99
N ARG A 48 6.62 -3.51 -0.50
CA ARG A 48 6.93 -4.79 0.14
C ARG A 48 6.07 -5.90 -0.47
N PRO A 49 6.50 -7.17 -0.41
CA PRO A 49 5.68 -8.30 -0.87
C PRO A 49 4.49 -8.62 0.06
N SER A 50 4.51 -8.13 1.29
CA SER A 50 3.43 -8.22 2.28
C SER A 50 3.62 -7.13 3.34
N ALA A 51 2.63 -6.91 4.21
CA ALA A 51 2.73 -5.94 5.31
C ALA A 51 4.03 -6.04 6.12
N ASP A 52 4.38 -7.26 6.53
CA ASP A 52 5.57 -7.58 7.34
C ASP A 52 6.81 -7.91 6.49
N GLY A 53 6.71 -7.80 5.17
CA GLY A 53 7.78 -8.16 4.24
C GLY A 53 8.94 -7.15 4.25
N ASP A 54 10.10 -7.61 3.81
CA ASP A 54 11.24 -6.72 3.58
C ASP A 54 10.95 -5.72 2.46
N GLU A 55 11.58 -4.54 2.55
CA GLU A 55 11.54 -3.53 1.51
C GLU A 55 12.14 -4.05 0.21
N LEU A 56 11.38 -3.93 -0.89
CA LEU A 56 11.85 -4.22 -2.24
C LEU A 56 12.39 -2.97 -2.92
N GLU A 57 11.61 -1.88 -2.89
CA GLU A 57 11.95 -0.61 -3.54
C GLU A 57 11.31 0.59 -2.84
N ARG A 58 11.83 1.80 -3.12
CA ARG A 58 11.35 3.07 -2.59
C ARG A 58 10.96 4.06 -3.68
N TYR A 59 9.87 4.79 -3.44
CA TYR A 59 9.35 5.81 -4.34
C TYR A 59 9.04 7.12 -3.64
N TYR A 60 9.24 8.23 -4.36
CA TYR A 60 8.81 9.55 -3.92
C TYR A 60 7.33 9.82 -4.19
N GLY A 61 6.73 9.14 -5.17
CA GLY A 61 5.34 9.35 -5.56
C GLY A 61 4.48 8.14 -5.24
N PHE A 62 3.28 8.38 -4.73
CA PHE A 62 2.33 7.32 -4.38
C PHE A 62 1.86 6.53 -5.59
N ASP A 63 1.58 7.20 -6.70
CA ASP A 63 1.22 6.55 -7.96
C ASP A 63 2.28 5.53 -8.42
N MET A 64 3.58 5.87 -8.30
CA MET A 64 4.66 4.93 -8.65
C MET A 64 4.75 3.75 -7.68
N ALA A 65 4.46 3.96 -6.40
CA ALA A 65 4.42 2.88 -5.42
C ALA A 65 3.22 1.95 -5.68
N LEU A 66 2.06 2.51 -6.05
CA LEU A 66 0.87 1.75 -6.43
C LEU A 66 1.08 0.96 -7.73
N ASP A 67 1.77 1.54 -8.72
CA ASP A 67 2.14 0.83 -9.95
C ASP A 67 2.93 -0.45 -9.63
N HIS A 68 3.98 -0.35 -8.81
CA HIS A 68 4.77 -1.54 -8.41
C HIS A 68 3.95 -2.50 -7.53
N ALA A 69 3.13 -2.01 -6.59
CA ALA A 69 2.25 -2.89 -5.82
C ALA A 69 1.30 -3.69 -6.72
N ALA A 70 0.74 -3.06 -7.76
CA ALA A 70 -0.11 -3.72 -8.74
C ALA A 70 0.68 -4.74 -9.60
N GLU A 71 1.93 -4.45 -9.95
CA GLU A 71 2.81 -5.42 -10.63
C GLU A 71 3.02 -6.70 -9.79
N LEU A 72 3.22 -6.57 -8.47
CA LEU A 72 3.33 -7.72 -7.55
C LEU A 72 2.02 -8.53 -7.48
N LEU A 73 0.89 -7.86 -7.61
CA LEU A 73 -0.43 -8.48 -7.65
C LEU A 73 -0.79 -9.05 -9.02
N GLY A 74 -0.07 -8.66 -10.08
CA GLY A 74 -0.37 -9.02 -11.47
C GLY A 74 -1.68 -8.42 -11.99
N VAL A 75 -2.03 -7.21 -11.53
CA VAL A 75 -3.27 -6.49 -11.86
C VAL A 75 -2.97 -5.10 -12.42
N SER A 76 -4.01 -4.39 -12.88
CA SER A 76 -3.86 -2.97 -13.25
C SER A 76 -3.75 -2.11 -11.99
N PRO A 77 -2.91 -1.07 -11.96
CA PRO A 77 -2.86 -0.09 -10.87
C PRO A 77 -4.22 0.59 -10.63
N HIS A 78 -5.02 0.78 -11.68
CA HIS A 78 -6.37 1.32 -11.59
C HIS A 78 -7.40 0.38 -10.94
N ASP A 79 -7.06 -0.90 -10.76
CA ASP A 79 -7.92 -1.87 -10.10
C ASP A 79 -7.68 -1.92 -8.59
N LEU A 80 -6.60 -1.30 -8.08
CA LEU A 80 -6.28 -1.24 -6.66
C LEU A 80 -7.28 -0.34 -5.93
N PRO A 81 -8.01 -0.86 -4.94
CA PRO A 81 -8.89 -0.02 -4.15
C PRO A 81 -8.06 0.70 -3.08
N VAL A 82 -8.05 2.03 -3.09
CA VAL A 82 -7.32 2.83 -2.10
C VAL A 82 -8.33 3.44 -1.11
N PRO A 83 -8.25 3.12 0.20
CA PRO A 83 -9.08 3.78 1.21
C PRO A 83 -8.82 5.29 1.26
N GLU A 84 -9.87 6.10 1.52
CA GLU A 84 -9.76 7.56 1.61
C GLU A 84 -8.65 8.03 2.57
N ASP A 85 -8.40 7.30 3.67
CA ASP A 85 -7.34 7.62 4.65
C ASP A 85 -5.91 7.36 4.14
N ALA A 86 -5.76 6.66 3.03
CA ALA A 86 -4.47 6.35 2.42
C ALA A 86 -4.16 7.23 1.19
N GLU A 87 -5.12 8.03 0.71
CA GLU A 87 -4.99 8.83 -0.53
C GLU A 87 -3.89 9.90 -0.45
N ASP A 88 -3.56 10.39 0.75
CA ASP A 88 -2.53 11.40 0.99
C ASP A 88 -1.15 10.81 1.31
N MET A 89 -0.99 9.48 1.25
CA MET A 89 0.32 8.86 1.40
C MET A 89 1.28 9.41 0.34
N GLY A 90 2.52 9.70 0.73
CA GLY A 90 3.53 10.30 -0.15
C GLY A 90 3.44 11.80 -0.39
N MET A 91 2.55 12.54 0.31
CA MET A 91 2.48 14.02 0.28
C MET A 91 3.10 14.68 1.52
#